data_AF-A0A7Y8HAE5-F1
#
_entry.id   AF-A0A7Y8HAE5-F1
#
_cell.length_a   1.000
_cell.length_b   1.000
_cell.length_c   1.000
_cell.angle_alpha   90.00
_cell.angle_beta   90.00
_cell.angle_gamma   90.00
#
_symmetry.space_group_name_H-M   'P 1'
#
loop_
_entity.id
_entity.type
_entity.pdbx_description
1 polymer ?
#
loop_
_entity_poly.entity_id
_entity_poly.type
_entity_poly.pdbx_seq_one_letter_code
_entity_poly.pdbx_strand_id
1 'polypeptide(L)' 'MGWRIDHIWATKMIAEKSVRAWIDVKPRLLPKPSDHAPVVAEFKIFNI' A
#
# COMPACT_ATOMS: atom_id res chain seq x y z
N MET A 1 6.86 2.84 18.29
CA MET A 1 5.42 3.13 18.19
C MET A 1 5.20 3.92 16.92
N GLY A 2 4.15 3.62 16.14
CA GLY A 2 3.82 4.30 14.88
C GLY A 2 2.30 4.27 14.65
N TRP A 3 1.80 5.09 13.73
CA TRP A 3 0.37 5.20 13.45
C TRP A 3 0.04 4.63 12.06
N ARG A 4 -1.13 4.00 11.91
CA ARG A 4 -1.63 3.51 10.62
C ARG A 4 -2.75 4.44 10.13
N ILE A 5 -2.38 5.58 9.55
CA ILE A 5 -3.32 6.64 9.13
C ILE A 5 -3.47 6.76 7.61
N ASP A 6 -2.51 6.23 6.85
CA ASP A 6 -2.58 6.14 5.39
C ASP A 6 -3.34 4.88 4.95
N HIS A 7 -4.25 5.03 4.00
CA HIS A 7 -5.14 3.95 3.57
C HIS A 7 -5.34 3.95 2.05
N ILE A 8 -5.47 2.76 1.48
CA ILE A 8 -5.96 2.55 0.12
C ILE A 8 -7.35 1.95 0.23
N TRP A 9 -8.35 2.68 -0.25
CA TRP A 9 -9.72 2.19 -0.39
C TRP A 9 -10.05 2.03 -1.87
N ALA A 10 -10.87 1.03 -2.17
CA ALA A 10 -11.25 0.66 -3.52
C ALA A 10 -12.75 0.39 -3.59
N THR A 11 -13.37 0.68 -4.73
CA THR A 11 -14.74 0.23 -5.00
C THR A 11 -14.77 -1.30 -5.07
N LYS A 12 -15.95 -1.91 -4.82
CA LYS A 12 -16.12 -3.37 -4.75
C LYS A 12 -15.41 -4.13 -5.89
N MET A 13 -15.59 -3.69 -7.13
CA MET A 13 -15.00 -4.33 -8.32
C MET A 13 -13.47 -4.37 -8.31
N ILE A 14 -12.82 -3.35 -7.73
CA ILE A 14 -11.36 -3.30 -7.62
C ILE A 14 -10.90 -4.01 -6.34
N ALA A 15 -11.63 -3.87 -5.23
CA ALA A 15 -11.33 -4.56 -3.98
C ALA A 15 -11.32 -6.09 -4.14
N GLU A 16 -12.26 -6.65 -4.90
CA GLU A 16 -12.33 -8.09 -5.22
C GLU A 16 -11.11 -8.60 -6.03
N LYS A 17 -10.35 -7.69 -6.66
CA LYS A 17 -9.13 -8.01 -7.40
C LYS A 17 -7.87 -7.88 -6.55
N SER A 18 -7.97 -7.47 -5.28
CA SER A 18 -6.80 -7.31 -4.41
C SER A 18 -6.18 -8.68 -4.10
N VAL A 19 -4.89 -8.82 -4.35
CA VAL A 19 -4.14 -10.04 -4.06
C VAL A 19 -3.14 -9.85 -2.93
N ARG A 20 -2.77 -8.60 -2.64
CA ARG A 20 -1.84 -8.26 -1.57
C ARG A 20 -2.02 -6.81 -1.13
N ALA A 21 -1.83 -6.54 0.16
CA ALA A 21 -1.64 -5.19 0.69
C ALA A 21 -0.59 -5.22 1.79
N TRP A 22 0.32 -4.24 1.81
CA TRP A 22 1.39 -4.16 2.81
C TRP A 22 1.90 -2.73 2.99
N ILE A 23 2.67 -2.53 4.05
CA ILE A 23 3.46 -1.32 4.27
C ILE A 23 4.88 -1.60 3.78
N ASP A 24 5.36 -0.87 2.79
CA ASP A 24 6.76 -0.97 2.39
C ASP A 24 7.61 -0.16 3.37
N VAL A 25 8.24 -0.86 4.33
CA VAL A 25 9.04 -0.24 5.38
C VAL A 25 10.43 0.17 4.90
N LYS A 26 10.91 -0.37 3.75
CA LYS A 26 12.30 -0.14 3.31
C LYS A 26 12.60 1.34 3.06
N PRO A 27 11.74 2.13 2.38
CA PRO A 27 12.00 3.56 2.17
C PRO A 27 12.09 4.35 3.48
N ARG A 28 11.37 3.94 4.54
CA ARG A 28 11.36 4.61 5.84
C ARG A 28 12.67 4.44 6.63
N LEU A 29 13.52 3.50 6.22
CA LEU A 29 14.81 3.18 6.84
C LEU A 29 16.00 3.84 6.12
N LEU A 30 15.77 4.53 5.00
CA LEU A 30 16.82 5.24 4.26
C LEU A 30 17.30 6.51 5.00
N PRO A 31 18.50 7.05 4.68
CA PRO A 31 18.92 8.34 5.19
C PRO A 31 17.96 9.47 4.77
N LYS A 32 17.58 10.34 5.71
CA LYS A 32 16.60 11.44 5.52
C LYS A 32 15.29 10.95 4.86
N PRO A 33 14.60 9.98 5.46
CA PRO A 33 13.37 9.44 4.88
C PRO A 33 12.20 10.43 5.09
N SER A 34 11.09 10.21 4.38
CA SER A 34 9.79 10.75 4.81
C SER A 34 9.43 10.20 6.20
N ASP A 35 8.60 10.93 6.93
CA ASP A 35 7.99 10.49 8.18
C ASP A 35 6.96 9.36 7.97
N HIS A 36 6.38 9.23 6.79
CA HIS A 36 5.45 8.16 6.40
C HIS A 36 6.18 6.99 5.69
N ALA A 37 5.58 5.80 5.79
CA ALA A 37 5.98 4.63 4.99
C ALA A 37 4.91 4.40 3.89
N PRO A 38 5.30 4.04 2.65
CA PRO A 38 4.34 3.76 1.60
C PRO A 38 3.38 2.62 1.96
N VAL A 39 2.09 2.84 1.73
CA VAL A 39 1.06 1.81 1.72
C VAL A 39 0.92 1.32 0.29
N VAL A 40 0.99 0.00 0.09
CA VAL A 40 0.96 -0.62 -1.24
C VAL A 40 -0.17 -1.64 -1.30
N ALA A 41 -0.88 -1.67 -2.42
CA ALA A 41 -1.87 -2.68 -2.74
C ALA A 41 -1.62 -3.21 -4.16
N GLU A 42 -1.62 -4.53 -4.29
CA GLU A 42 -1.49 -5.24 -5.55
C GLU A 42 -2.85 -5.79 -5.97
N PHE A 43 -3.19 -5.58 -7.23
CA PHE A 43 -4.46 -6.00 -7.82
C PHE A 43 -4.21 -6.85 -9.06
N LYS A 44 -4.88 -8.00 -9.15
CA LYS A 44 -4.87 -8.83 -10.36
C LYS A 44 -5.88 -8.28 -11.36
N ILE A 45 -5.40 -7.55 -12.35
CA ILE A 45 -6.21 -6.98 -13.43
C ILE A 45 -5.97 -7.84 -14.68
N PHE A 46 -7.03 -8.29 -15.36
CA PHE A 46 -6.87 -9.02 -16.63
C PHE A 46 -6.39 -8.05 -17.71
N ASN A 47 -5.37 -8.44 -18.47
CA ASN A 47 -5.03 -7.78 -19.73
C ASN A 47 -6.04 -8.22 -20.79
N ILE A 48 -6.48 -7.25 -21.60
CA ILE A 48 -7.17 -7.48 -22.87
C ILE A 48 -6.17 -8.10 -23.85
#